data_AF-A0A2K8MGF4-F1
#
_entry.id   AF-A0A2K8MGF4-F1
#
_cell.length_a   1.000
_cell.length_b   1.000
_cell.length_c   1.000
_cell.angle_alpha   90.00
_cell.angle_beta   90.00
_cell.angle_gamma   90.00
#
_symmetry.space_group_name_H-M   'P 1'
#
loop_
_entity.id
_entity.type
_entity.pdbx_description
1 polymer ?
#
loop_
_entity_poly.entity_id
_entity_poly.type
_entity_poly.pdbx_seq_one_letter_code
_entity_poly.pdbx_strand_id
1 'polypeptide(L)'
;MAWDLEFRLPETRFFTDAERAQIATLFRAIQPRDAARGIPGADDCDAAEFLDRLLEMPVGGPVKLHEDLALWQASYRGWLAALDAAATALFGTPLARLGIEDTTSLLDQLERGELAGAGNAKNQKRLFDTLWRHCLQGCWSDPRWAGNRDRIMWRWLGYLGDAERLDLV
;
A
#
# COMPACT_ATOMS: atom_id res chain seq x y z
N MET A 1 3.52 19.20 -31.10
CA MET A 1 3.46 17.97 -30.28
C MET A 1 3.79 18.36 -28.86
N ALA A 2 2.78 18.49 -28.00
CA ALA A 2 2.97 18.90 -26.62
C ALA A 2 3.53 17.72 -25.80
N TRP A 3 4.85 17.61 -25.75
CA TRP A 3 5.57 16.76 -24.80
C TRP A 3 5.76 17.45 -23.43
N ASP A 4 5.15 18.62 -23.25
CA ASP A 4 5.28 19.47 -22.06
C ASP A 4 4.23 19.14 -20.99
N LEU A 5 3.96 17.84 -20.79
CA LEU A 5 3.17 17.37 -19.65
C LEU A 5 4.14 17.18 -18.49
N GLU A 6 4.39 18.25 -17.76
CA GLU A 6 5.11 18.17 -16.49
C GLU A 6 4.32 17.24 -15.55
N PHE A 7 4.93 16.12 -15.19
CA PHE A 7 4.33 15.19 -14.24
C PHE A 7 4.23 15.87 -12.87
N ARG A 8 3.01 15.92 -12.32
CA ARG A 8 2.75 16.46 -10.98
C ARG A 8 1.85 15.50 -10.22
N LEU A 9 2.18 15.30 -8.94
CA LEU A 9 1.30 14.60 -8.02
C LEU A 9 0.11 15.48 -7.65
N PRO A 10 -1.06 14.90 -7.32
CA PRO A 10 -2.19 15.64 -6.80
C PRO A 10 -1.80 16.30 -5.47
N GLU A 11 -2.26 17.52 -5.21
CA GLU A 11 -2.01 18.22 -3.95
C GLU A 11 -2.85 17.65 -2.80
N THR A 12 -4.04 17.15 -3.12
CA THR A 12 -5.00 16.51 -2.22
C THR A 12 -4.66 15.05 -1.94
N ARG A 13 -5.40 14.46 -0.99
CA ARG A 13 -5.31 13.05 -0.60
C ARG A 13 -6.63 12.35 -0.89
N PHE A 14 -6.53 11.09 -1.29
CA PHE A 14 -7.67 10.23 -1.56
C PHE A 14 -8.29 9.72 -0.25
N PHE A 15 -7.46 9.31 0.70
CA PHE A 15 -7.90 8.69 1.96
C PHE A 15 -8.07 9.69 3.10
N THR A 16 -8.96 9.35 4.04
CA THR A 16 -8.99 9.98 5.37
C THR A 16 -7.80 9.52 6.22
N ASP A 17 -7.49 10.24 7.30
CA ASP A 17 -6.39 9.86 8.20
C ASP A 17 -6.56 8.45 8.81
N ALA A 18 -7.80 8.06 9.13
CA ALA A 18 -8.11 6.73 9.64
C ALA A 18 -7.83 5.64 8.59
N GLU A 19 -8.26 5.84 7.35
CA GLU A 19 -8.01 4.91 6.25
C GLU A 19 -6.52 4.80 5.92
N ARG A 20 -5.78 5.91 5.96
CA ARG A 20 -4.32 5.89 5.80
C ARG A 20 -3.63 5.06 6.88
N ALA A 21 -4.08 5.17 8.13
CA ALA A 21 -3.55 4.35 9.22
C ALA A 21 -3.84 2.85 9.04
N GLN A 22 -5.01 2.51 8.49
CA GLN A 22 -5.35 1.12 8.12
C GLN A 22 -4.44 0.61 6.99
N ILE A 23 -4.25 1.40 5.93
CA ILE A 23 -3.33 1.04 4.83
C ILE A 23 -1.91 0.87 5.34
N ALA A 24 -1.41 1.78 6.19
CA ALA A 24 -0.08 1.65 6.78
C ALA A 24 0.06 0.36 7.59
N THR A 25 -0.97 -0.02 8.35
CA THR A 25 -0.98 -1.28 9.11
C THR A 25 -0.92 -2.50 8.19
N LEU A 26 -1.75 -2.55 7.14
CA LEU A 26 -1.74 -3.62 6.14
C LEU A 26 -0.39 -3.70 5.41
N PHE A 27 0.16 -2.56 4.98
CA PHE A 27 1.40 -2.50 4.22
C PHE A 27 2.62 -2.86 5.07
N ARG A 28 2.64 -2.48 6.35
CA ARG A 28 3.65 -2.93 7.31
C ARG A 28 3.69 -4.45 7.44
N ALA A 29 2.55 -5.13 7.34
CA ALA A 29 2.48 -6.59 7.34
C ALA A 29 2.93 -7.21 6.01
N ILE A 30 2.62 -6.57 4.88
CA ILE A 30 3.05 -7.03 3.56
C ILE A 30 4.56 -6.91 3.35
N GLN A 31 5.14 -5.75 3.69
CA GLN A 31 6.56 -5.47 3.61
C GLN A 31 7.07 -5.00 4.98
N PRO A 32 7.36 -5.94 5.89
CA PRO A 32 7.86 -5.61 7.22
C PRO A 32 9.31 -5.12 7.15
N ARG A 33 9.67 -4.27 8.11
CA ARG A 33 11.06 -3.88 8.38
C ARG A 33 11.81 -5.08 8.98
N ASP A 34 13.02 -5.34 8.50
CA ASP A 34 13.99 -6.22 9.18
C ASP A 34 15.20 -5.38 9.63
N ALA A 35 15.11 -4.81 10.83
CA ALA A 35 16.16 -3.97 11.39
C ALA A 35 17.48 -4.73 11.62
N ALA A 36 17.41 -6.03 11.92
CA ALA A 36 18.61 -6.84 12.16
C ALA A 36 19.45 -7.00 10.89
N ARG A 37 18.79 -7.04 9.72
CA ARG A 37 19.44 -7.10 8.40
C ARG A 37 19.49 -5.75 7.68
N GLY A 38 19.01 -4.67 8.31
CA GLY A 38 18.95 -3.33 7.73
C GLY A 38 18.01 -3.22 6.53
N ILE A 39 16.98 -4.07 6.43
CA ILE A 39 16.01 -4.06 5.35
C ILE A 39 14.86 -3.10 5.69
N PRO A 40 14.61 -2.05 4.88
CA PRO A 40 13.49 -1.15 5.09
C PRO A 40 12.13 -1.84 4.92
N GLY A 41 11.14 -1.35 5.65
CA GLY A 41 9.75 -1.76 5.51
C GLY A 41 8.92 -0.76 4.70
N ALA A 42 7.64 -1.06 4.51
CA ALA A 42 6.70 -0.19 3.82
C ALA A 42 6.61 1.23 4.41
N ASP A 43 6.71 1.36 5.73
CA ASP A 43 6.68 2.65 6.43
C ASP A 43 7.90 3.53 6.09
N ASP A 44 9.07 2.90 5.90
CA ASP A 44 10.29 3.61 5.50
C ASP A 44 10.19 4.17 4.09
N CYS A 45 9.42 3.48 3.25
CA CYS A 45 9.25 3.80 1.85
C CYS A 45 8.16 4.85 1.59
N ASP A 46 7.33 5.20 2.58
CA ASP A 46 6.06 5.90 2.35
C ASP A 46 5.13 5.18 1.36
N ALA A 47 5.10 3.83 1.40
CA ALA A 47 4.28 3.06 0.47
C ALA A 47 2.77 3.38 0.57
N ALA A 48 2.29 3.76 1.77
CA ALA A 48 0.91 4.22 1.95
C ALA A 48 0.65 5.58 1.28
N GLU A 49 1.63 6.49 1.28
CA GLU A 49 1.51 7.78 0.59
C GLU A 49 1.50 7.58 -0.93
N PHE A 50 2.32 6.66 -1.46
CA PHE A 50 2.22 6.25 -2.87
C PHE A 50 0.79 5.86 -3.25
N LEU A 51 0.15 4.98 -2.46
CA LEU A 51 -1.21 4.54 -2.76
C LEU A 51 -2.21 5.69 -2.68
N ASP A 52 -2.09 6.54 -1.66
CA ASP A 52 -2.95 7.70 -1.46
C ASP A 52 -2.88 8.65 -2.67
N ARG A 53 -1.67 8.92 -3.17
CA ARG A 53 -1.46 9.76 -4.37
C ARG A 53 -1.89 9.06 -5.64
N LEU A 54 -1.63 7.76 -5.79
CA LEU A 54 -2.05 6.96 -6.95
C LEU A 54 -3.57 7.01 -7.11
N LEU A 55 -4.31 6.80 -6.03
CA LEU A 55 -5.77 6.80 -6.05
C LEU A 55 -6.36 8.20 -6.17
N GLU A 56 -5.61 9.25 -5.86
CA GLU A 56 -6.03 10.64 -6.11
C GLU A 56 -5.80 11.07 -7.58
N MET A 57 -5.03 10.31 -8.35
CA MET A 57 -4.82 10.63 -9.77
C MET A 57 -6.13 10.63 -10.55
N PRO A 58 -6.30 11.55 -11.52
CA PRO A 58 -7.51 11.58 -12.33
C PRO A 58 -7.58 10.35 -13.26
N VAL A 59 -8.75 9.70 -13.32
CA VAL A 59 -9.02 8.57 -14.24
C VAL A 59 -8.92 9.00 -15.70
N GLY A 60 -9.32 10.23 -15.99
CA GLY A 60 -9.26 10.85 -17.30
C GLY A 60 -8.12 11.85 -17.39
N GLY A 61 -7.56 12.02 -18.58
CA GLY A 61 -6.46 12.95 -18.79
C GLY A 61 -5.76 12.70 -20.12
N PRO A 62 -4.75 13.51 -20.46
CA PRO A 62 -3.99 13.33 -21.70
C PRO A 62 -3.19 12.02 -21.71
N VAL A 63 -2.91 11.45 -20.54
CA VAL A 63 -2.24 10.15 -20.38
C VAL A 63 -3.07 9.27 -19.44
N LYS A 64 -3.47 8.10 -19.93
CA LYS A 64 -4.09 7.06 -19.10
C LYS A 64 -3.00 6.36 -18.29
N LEU A 65 -3.06 6.47 -16.95
CA LEU A 65 -2.06 5.89 -16.06
C LEU A 65 -2.20 4.37 -15.91
N HIS A 66 -3.43 3.90 -15.69
CA HIS A 66 -3.74 2.49 -15.52
C HIS A 66 -5.19 2.21 -15.94
N GLU A 67 -5.47 0.97 -16.37
CA GLU A 67 -6.81 0.54 -16.77
C GLU A 67 -7.78 0.35 -15.61
N ASP A 68 -7.27 -0.11 -14.47
CA ASP A 68 -8.07 -0.38 -13.28
C ASP A 68 -8.20 0.80 -12.30
N LEU A 69 -7.62 1.98 -12.59
CA LEU A 69 -7.59 3.10 -11.63
C LEU A 69 -8.99 3.48 -11.11
N ALA A 70 -9.97 3.57 -12.02
CA ALA A 70 -11.36 3.86 -11.66
C ALA A 70 -11.97 2.77 -10.76
N LEU A 71 -11.65 1.50 -11.04
CA LEU A 71 -12.12 0.37 -10.25
C LEU A 71 -11.51 0.41 -8.84
N TRP A 72 -10.22 0.73 -8.71
CA TRP A 72 -9.55 0.83 -7.42
C TRP A 72 -10.12 1.98 -6.59
N GLN A 73 -10.28 3.17 -7.16
CA GLN A 73 -10.92 4.31 -6.50
C GLN A 73 -12.32 3.96 -5.96
N ALA A 74 -13.11 3.23 -6.75
CA ALA A 74 -14.45 2.82 -6.33
C ALA A 74 -14.46 1.71 -5.25
N SER A 75 -13.39 0.91 -5.16
CA SER A 75 -13.37 -0.30 -4.32
C SER A 75 -12.74 -0.09 -2.95
N TYR A 76 -11.71 0.75 -2.85
CA TYR A 76 -10.82 0.80 -1.69
C TYR A 76 -11.52 1.11 -0.36
N ARG A 77 -12.45 2.07 -0.34
CA ARG A 77 -13.19 2.43 0.87
C ARG A 77 -14.06 1.28 1.39
N GLY A 78 -14.71 0.56 0.48
CA GLY A 78 -15.51 -0.62 0.83
C GLY A 78 -14.64 -1.79 1.32
N TRP A 79 -13.48 -1.99 0.72
CA TRP A 79 -12.51 -2.99 1.17
C TRP A 79 -11.97 -2.67 2.56
N LEU A 80 -11.57 -1.42 2.82
CA LEU A 80 -11.09 -1.00 4.14
C LEU A 80 -12.16 -1.17 5.22
N ALA A 81 -13.40 -0.78 4.94
CA ALA A 81 -14.50 -0.99 5.88
C ALA A 81 -14.74 -2.48 6.20
N ALA A 82 -14.67 -3.36 5.20
CA ALA A 82 -14.83 -4.80 5.39
C ALA A 82 -13.68 -5.40 6.22
N LEU A 83 -12.44 -4.98 5.95
CA LEU A 83 -11.26 -5.43 6.70
C LEU A 83 -11.26 -4.91 8.14
N ASP A 84 -11.70 -3.67 8.38
CA ASP A 84 -11.80 -3.10 9.73
C ASP A 84 -12.88 -3.78 10.58
N ALA A 85 -14.02 -4.11 9.97
CA ALA A 85 -15.04 -4.91 10.61
C ALA A 85 -14.54 -6.34 10.94
N ALA A 86 -13.83 -6.98 10.00
CA ALA A 86 -13.25 -8.30 10.21
C ALA A 86 -12.17 -8.29 11.30
N ALA A 87 -11.30 -7.27 11.32
CA ALA A 87 -10.30 -7.05 12.36
C ALA A 87 -10.96 -6.93 13.75
N THR A 88 -12.00 -6.10 13.86
CA THR A 88 -12.74 -5.92 15.10
C THR A 88 -13.43 -7.21 15.56
N ALA A 89 -13.99 -7.98 14.63
CA ALA A 89 -14.67 -9.24 14.95
C ALA A 89 -13.71 -10.36 15.39
N LEU A 90 -12.52 -10.46 14.76
CA LEU A 90 -11.54 -11.52 15.04
C LEU A 90 -10.68 -11.21 16.26
N PHE A 91 -10.26 -9.95 16.42
CA PHE A 91 -9.23 -9.55 17.38
C PHE A 91 -9.71 -8.52 18.41
N GLY A 92 -10.97 -8.09 18.34
CA GLY A 92 -11.53 -7.07 19.24
C GLY A 92 -10.90 -5.67 19.07
N THR A 93 -10.10 -5.46 18.01
CA THR A 93 -9.29 -4.26 17.80
C THR A 93 -9.50 -3.73 16.38
N PRO A 94 -9.68 -2.41 16.20
CA PRO A 94 -9.79 -1.80 14.86
C PRO A 94 -8.53 -2.05 14.03
N LEU A 95 -8.68 -2.15 12.70
CA LEU A 95 -7.58 -2.48 11.79
C LEU A 95 -6.41 -1.52 11.92
N ALA A 96 -6.67 -0.21 12.08
CA ALA A 96 -5.62 0.82 12.24
C ALA A 96 -4.73 0.63 13.49
N ARG A 97 -5.12 -0.25 14.42
CA ARG A 97 -4.43 -0.49 15.68
C ARG A 97 -3.95 -1.94 15.85
N LEU A 98 -4.14 -2.79 14.84
CA LEU A 98 -3.68 -4.16 14.91
C LEU A 98 -2.14 -4.24 14.99
N GLY A 99 -1.66 -5.24 15.72
CA GLY A 99 -0.27 -5.64 15.71
C GLY A 99 0.11 -6.36 14.40
N ILE A 100 1.41 -6.55 14.19
CA ILE A 100 1.95 -7.20 12.99
C ILE A 100 1.45 -8.64 12.83
N GLU A 101 1.37 -9.39 13.93
CA GLU A 101 0.95 -10.80 13.93
C GLU A 101 -0.55 -10.94 13.56
N ASP A 102 -1.42 -10.17 14.21
CA ASP A 102 -2.86 -10.16 13.91
C ASP A 102 -3.15 -9.67 12.49
N THR A 103 -2.44 -8.61 12.04
CA THR A 103 -2.58 -8.12 10.67
C THR A 103 -2.14 -9.17 9.65
N THR A 104 -1.06 -9.91 9.94
CA THR A 104 -0.59 -11.01 9.08
C THR A 104 -1.62 -12.13 9.02
N SER A 105 -2.23 -12.51 10.16
CA SER A 105 -3.30 -13.52 10.21
C SER A 105 -4.55 -13.07 9.44
N LEU A 106 -4.92 -11.80 9.53
CA LEU A 106 -6.02 -11.21 8.76
C LEU A 106 -5.76 -11.32 7.24
N LEU A 107 -4.55 -10.97 6.80
CA LEU A 107 -4.13 -11.02 5.41
C LEU A 107 -4.05 -12.46 4.87
N ASP A 108 -3.57 -13.42 5.66
CA ASP A 108 -3.53 -14.84 5.29
C ASP A 108 -4.94 -15.39 5.04
N GLN A 109 -5.89 -15.13 5.95
CA GLN A 109 -7.29 -15.53 5.77
C GLN A 109 -7.90 -14.90 4.51
N LEU A 110 -7.57 -13.64 4.22
CA LEU A 110 -8.02 -12.93 3.02
C LEU A 110 -7.44 -13.54 1.73
N GLU A 111 -6.14 -13.85 1.70
CA GLU A 111 -5.47 -14.51 0.57
C GLU A 111 -6.07 -15.90 0.29
N ARG A 112 -6.44 -16.63 1.35
CA ARG A 112 -7.08 -17.93 1.26
C ARG A 112 -8.55 -17.84 0.84
N GLY A 113 -9.16 -16.67 0.94
CA GLY A 113 -10.57 -16.44 0.65
C GLY A 113 -11.51 -16.93 1.76
N GLU A 114 -10.99 -16.99 2.98
CA GLU A 114 -11.63 -17.54 4.18
C GLU A 114 -12.08 -16.44 5.16
N LEU A 115 -11.79 -15.16 4.86
CA LEU A 115 -12.12 -14.05 5.74
C LEU A 115 -13.63 -13.78 5.77
N ALA A 116 -14.25 -13.99 6.92
CA ALA A 116 -15.69 -13.78 7.12
C ALA A 116 -16.08 -12.31 6.87
N GLY A 117 -17.19 -12.09 6.17
CA GLY A 117 -17.71 -10.74 5.89
C GLY A 117 -17.01 -9.99 4.75
N ALA A 118 -15.94 -10.52 4.15
CA ALA A 118 -15.17 -9.87 3.07
C ALA A 118 -15.60 -10.29 1.64
N GLY A 119 -16.82 -10.79 1.48
CA GLY A 119 -17.34 -11.28 0.19
C GLY A 119 -16.86 -12.70 -0.16
N ASN A 120 -17.04 -13.11 -1.43
CA ASN A 120 -16.64 -14.46 -1.87
C ASN A 120 -15.11 -14.61 -2.04
N ALA A 121 -14.63 -15.85 -2.04
CA ALA A 121 -13.19 -16.16 -2.11
C ALA A 121 -12.45 -15.52 -3.31
N LYS A 122 -13.10 -15.40 -4.48
CA LYS A 122 -12.51 -14.76 -5.67
C LYS A 122 -12.29 -13.27 -5.45
N ASN A 123 -13.26 -12.59 -4.85
CA ASN A 123 -13.16 -11.16 -4.54
C ASN A 123 -12.09 -10.89 -3.48
N GLN A 124 -12.00 -11.75 -2.47
CA GLN A 124 -10.98 -11.67 -1.42
C GLN A 124 -9.57 -11.82 -1.97
N LYS A 125 -9.32 -12.86 -2.79
CA LYS A 125 -8.03 -13.04 -3.50
C LYS A 125 -7.66 -11.82 -4.34
N ARG A 126 -8.61 -11.31 -5.13
CA ARG A 126 -8.38 -10.09 -5.94
C ARG A 126 -8.01 -8.88 -5.08
N LEU A 127 -8.68 -8.70 -3.95
CA LEU A 127 -8.40 -7.63 -3.00
C LEU A 127 -6.96 -7.79 -2.47
N PHE A 128 -6.61 -8.97 -1.95
CA PHE A 128 -5.26 -9.26 -1.44
C PHE A 128 -4.19 -8.99 -2.51
N ASP A 129 -4.36 -9.54 -3.72
CA ASP A 129 -3.42 -9.36 -4.83
C ASP A 129 -3.25 -7.88 -5.21
N THR A 130 -4.30 -7.07 -5.04
CA THR A 130 -4.25 -5.63 -5.32
C THR A 130 -3.50 -4.88 -4.22
N LEU A 131 -3.78 -5.17 -2.94
CA LEU A 131 -3.04 -4.61 -1.81
C LEU A 131 -1.55 -4.94 -1.90
N TRP A 132 -1.22 -6.21 -2.13
CA TRP A 132 0.16 -6.69 -2.29
C TRP A 132 0.89 -5.92 -3.39
N ARG A 133 0.29 -5.84 -4.59
CA ARG A 133 0.88 -5.12 -5.72
C ARG A 133 1.10 -3.64 -5.44
N HIS A 134 0.12 -2.95 -4.85
CA HIS A 134 0.28 -1.54 -4.53
C HIS A 134 1.30 -1.29 -3.42
N CYS A 135 1.42 -2.18 -2.44
CA CYS A 135 2.47 -2.09 -1.43
C CYS A 135 3.86 -2.20 -2.09
N LEU A 136 4.06 -3.21 -2.94
CA LEU A 136 5.32 -3.37 -3.66
C LEU A 136 5.62 -2.19 -4.58
N GLN A 137 4.63 -1.68 -5.33
CA GLN A 137 4.83 -0.49 -6.15
C GLN A 137 5.23 0.73 -5.28
N GLY A 138 4.60 0.91 -4.13
CA GLY A 138 4.97 1.97 -3.18
C GLY A 138 6.34 1.79 -2.56
N CYS A 139 6.84 0.57 -2.43
CA CYS A 139 8.20 0.32 -1.90
C CYS A 139 9.29 0.46 -2.96
N TRP A 140 9.01 0.09 -4.21
CA TRP A 140 10.05 -0.18 -5.20
C TRP A 140 10.03 0.73 -6.44
N SER A 141 8.99 1.55 -6.63
CA SER A 141 8.90 2.46 -7.77
C SER A 141 9.80 3.68 -7.63
N ASP A 142 9.86 4.49 -8.69
CA ASP A 142 10.53 5.78 -8.66
C ASP A 142 9.91 6.70 -7.60
N PRO A 143 10.71 7.36 -6.74
CA PRO A 143 10.20 8.20 -5.66
C PRO A 143 9.35 9.38 -6.11
N ARG A 144 9.42 9.78 -7.38
CA ARG A 144 8.53 10.80 -7.95
C ARG A 144 7.04 10.47 -7.75
N TRP A 145 6.70 9.20 -7.54
CA TRP A 145 5.33 8.74 -7.26
C TRP A 145 4.94 8.78 -5.78
N ALA A 146 5.72 9.46 -4.92
CA ALA A 146 5.53 9.56 -3.47
C ALA A 146 5.69 8.25 -2.67
N GLY A 147 6.19 7.19 -3.30
CA GLY A 147 6.70 5.99 -2.63
C GLY A 147 8.22 5.98 -2.60
N ASN A 148 8.80 4.86 -2.17
CA ASN A 148 10.24 4.62 -2.08
C ASN A 148 11.03 5.87 -1.63
N ARG A 149 10.56 6.54 -0.57
CA ARG A 149 11.13 7.81 -0.08
C ARG A 149 12.65 7.73 -0.01
N ASP A 150 13.32 8.78 -0.50
CA ASP A 150 14.79 8.88 -0.56
C ASP A 150 15.48 7.72 -1.28
N ARG A 151 14.75 7.02 -2.17
CA ARG A 151 15.20 5.80 -2.86
C ARG A 151 15.64 4.73 -1.86
N ILE A 152 15.03 4.65 -0.68
CA ILE A 152 15.54 3.85 0.44
C ILE A 152 15.67 2.35 0.10
N MET A 153 14.71 1.78 -0.64
CA MET A 153 14.81 0.38 -1.08
C MET A 153 15.86 0.19 -2.15
N TRP A 154 16.04 1.17 -3.03
CA TRP A 154 17.09 1.13 -4.06
C TRP A 154 18.48 1.26 -3.45
N ARG A 155 18.66 2.13 -2.46
CA ARG A 155 19.92 2.27 -1.70
C ARG A 155 20.25 0.99 -0.94
N TRP A 156 19.26 0.39 -0.28
CA TRP A 156 19.43 -0.90 0.37
C TRP A 156 19.81 -2.01 -0.64
N LEU A 157 19.17 -2.04 -1.81
CA LEU A 157 19.44 -3.04 -2.85
C LEU A 157 20.79 -2.84 -3.55
N GLY A 158 21.33 -1.61 -3.58
CA GLY A 158 22.45 -1.24 -4.44
C GLY A 158 22.02 -1.00 -5.89
N TYR A 159 20.82 -0.46 -6.10
CA TYR A 159 20.37 -0.08 -7.44
C TYR A 159 20.95 1.29 -7.82
N LEU A 160 21.67 1.34 -8.96
CA LEU A 160 22.43 2.50 -9.47
C LEU A 160 23.64 2.93 -8.60
N GLY A 161 24.10 2.07 -7.68
CA GLY A 161 25.27 2.29 -6.82
C GLY A 161 25.61 1.06 -5.97
N ASP A 162 26.46 1.21 -4.95
CA ASP A 162 26.71 0.14 -3.98
C ASP A 162 25.58 0.06 -2.94
N ALA A 163 25.30 -1.14 -2.44
CA ALA A 163 24.29 -1.37 -1.42
C ALA A 163 24.69 -0.72 -0.08
N GLU A 164 23.74 -0.02 0.55
CA GLU A 164 23.97 0.67 1.81
C GLU A 164 23.45 -0.13 3.01
N ARG A 165 24.25 -0.21 4.07
CA ARG A 165 23.76 -0.66 5.38
C ARG A 165 22.95 0.47 6.01
N LEU A 166 21.67 0.22 6.23
CA LEU A 166 20.76 1.23 6.79
C LEU A 166 20.60 1.03 8.30
N ASP A 167 20.90 2.07 9.07
CA ASP A 167 20.64 2.13 10.51
C ASP A 167 19.19 2.58 10.73
N LEU A 168 18.32 1.60 10.85
CA LEU A 168 16.88 1.79 10.99
C LEU A 168 16.52 1.98 12.47
N VAL A 169 15.94 3.14 12.83
CA VAL A 169 15.53 3.52 14.20
C VAL A 169 14.14 2.98 14.53
#